data_AF-A0A355BCN9-F1
#
_entry.id   AF-A0A355BCN9-F1
#
_cell.length_a   1.000
_cell.length_b   1.000
_cell.length_c   1.000
_cell.angle_alpha   90.00
_cell.angle_beta   90.00
_cell.angle_gamma   90.00
#
_symmetry.space_group_name_H-M   'P 1'
#
loop_
_entity.id
_entity.type
_entity.pdbx_description
1 polymer ?
#
loop_
_entity_poly.entity_id
_entity_poly.type
_entity_poly.pdbx_seq_one_letter_code
_entity_poly.pdbx_strand_id
1 'polypeptide(L)'
;IELPAIVGGSETKAQKFANELMALSKVDGYLSKGYIDTYFSRFSNAEANYKKAHEIGNSKTTYQKLYDLYLHKMKDPTKAQKLKEDFDKQAPLPTSKKIT
;
A
#
# COMPACT_ATOMS: atom_id res chain seq x y z
N ILE A 1 -33.84 3.24 -5.84
CA ILE A 1 -33.00 4.37 -5.38
C ILE A 1 -31.60 4.08 -5.89
N GLU A 2 -31.28 4.57 -7.07
CA GLU A 2 -29.93 4.47 -7.63
C GLU A 2 -29.11 5.59 -7.02
N LEU A 3 -28.04 5.23 -6.31
CA LEU A 3 -27.07 6.22 -5.86
C LEU A 3 -26.43 6.82 -7.11
N PRO A 4 -26.48 8.15 -7.27
CA PRO A 4 -25.81 8.77 -8.39
C PRO A 4 -24.31 8.44 -8.28
N ALA A 5 -23.72 7.97 -9.38
CA ALA A 5 -22.28 7.77 -9.53
C ALA A 5 -21.57 9.13 -9.52
N ILE A 6 -21.57 9.80 -8.36
CA ILE A 6 -21.01 11.14 -8.21
C ILE A 6 -19.50 11.02 -8.02
N VAL A 7 -18.80 11.31 -9.13
CA VAL A 7 -17.66 12.23 -9.20
C VAL A 7 -16.44 11.87 -8.34
N GLY A 8 -15.74 10.81 -8.71
CA GLY A 8 -14.31 10.65 -8.41
C GLY A 8 -13.49 11.42 -9.45
N GLY A 9 -12.68 12.41 -9.04
CA GLY A 9 -11.93 13.29 -9.94
C GLY A 9 -11.19 12.55 -11.07
N SER A 10 -11.02 13.22 -12.22
CA SER A 10 -10.50 12.56 -13.44
C SER A 10 -9.24 11.74 -13.13
N GLU A 11 -9.26 10.44 -13.41
CA GLU A 11 -8.12 9.52 -13.21
C GLU A 11 -6.82 10.14 -13.74
N THR A 12 -6.89 10.81 -14.89
CA THR A 12 -5.80 11.56 -15.51
C THR A 12 -5.14 12.58 -14.59
N LYS A 13 -5.94 13.38 -13.86
CA LYS A 13 -5.41 14.35 -12.87
C LYS A 13 -4.76 13.63 -11.70
N ALA A 14 -5.38 12.57 -11.18
CA ALA A 14 -4.82 11.79 -10.08
C ALA A 14 -3.47 11.16 -10.49
N GLN A 15 -3.39 10.59 -11.70
CA GLN A 15 -2.15 10.06 -12.25
C GLN A 15 -1.09 11.15 -12.48
N LYS A 16 -1.48 12.35 -12.92
CA LYS A 16 -0.57 13.49 -13.04
C LYS A 16 0.04 13.85 -11.69
N PHE A 17 -0.78 14.01 -10.65
CA PHE A 17 -0.27 14.29 -9.29
C PHE A 17 0.59 13.15 -8.74
N ALA A 18 0.23 11.89 -8.99
CA ALA A 18 1.04 10.76 -8.58
C ALA A 18 2.40 10.73 -9.30
N ASN A 19 2.48 11.19 -10.55
CA ASN A 19 3.73 11.34 -11.30
C ASN A 19 4.57 12.51 -10.77
N GLU A 20 3.94 13.63 -10.41
CA GLU A 20 4.63 14.76 -9.77
C GLU A 20 5.21 14.33 -8.41
N LEU A 21 4.42 13.61 -7.60
CA LEU A 21 4.90 13.02 -6.34
C LEU A 21 6.03 12.03 -6.58
N MET A 22 5.98 11.20 -7.63
CA MET A 22 7.04 10.26 -7.96
C MET A 22 8.39 10.96 -8.22
N ALA A 23 8.37 12.16 -8.80
CA ALA A 23 9.58 12.95 -9.02
C ALA A 23 10.17 13.52 -7.71
N LEU A 24 9.33 13.77 -6.70
CA LEU A 24 9.73 14.30 -5.40
C LEU A 24 10.11 13.21 -4.40
N SER A 25 9.32 12.14 -4.35
CA SER A 25 9.42 11.02 -3.41
C SER A 25 8.92 9.76 -4.09
N LYS A 26 9.84 8.81 -4.34
CA LYS A 26 9.49 7.53 -4.96
C LYS A 26 8.46 6.76 -4.11
N VAL A 27 8.61 6.79 -2.78
CA VAL A 27 7.68 6.12 -1.86
C VAL A 27 6.27 6.70 -2.02
N ASP A 28 6.12 8.02 -1.96
CA ASP A 28 4.80 8.66 -2.04
C ASP A 28 4.18 8.58 -3.43
N GLY A 29 5.00 8.62 -4.48
CA GLY A 29 4.56 8.38 -5.85
C GLY A 29 3.99 6.97 -6.02
N TYR A 30 4.69 5.95 -5.54
CA TYR A 30 4.21 4.56 -5.60
C TYR A 30 2.98 4.32 -4.72
N LEU A 31 2.94 4.88 -3.50
CA LEU A 31 1.74 4.83 -2.66
C LEU A 31 0.54 5.48 -3.35
N SER A 32 0.73 6.64 -3.98
CA SER A 32 -0.33 7.35 -4.69
C SER A 32 -0.84 6.57 -5.90
N LYS A 33 0.06 5.98 -6.70
CA LYS A 33 -0.32 5.08 -7.81
C LYS A 33 -1.08 3.86 -7.32
N GLY A 34 -0.61 3.21 -6.26
CA GLY A 34 -1.28 2.07 -5.63
C GLY A 34 -2.67 2.43 -5.12
N TYR A 35 -2.85 3.64 -4.58
CA TYR A 35 -4.16 4.13 -4.13
C TYR A 35 -5.12 4.33 -5.30
N ILE A 36 -4.67 4.95 -6.40
CA ILE A 36 -5.47 5.12 -7.62
C ILE A 36 -5.91 3.76 -8.16
N ASP A 37 -4.98 2.82 -8.29
CA ASP A 37 -5.30 1.47 -8.77
C ASP A 37 -6.27 0.74 -7.82
N THR A 38 -6.14 0.92 -6.50
CA THR A 38 -7.07 0.37 -5.51
C THR A 38 -8.47 0.95 -5.68
N TYR A 39 -8.58 2.26 -5.92
CA TYR A 39 -9.85 2.96 -6.14
C TYR A 39 -10.58 2.41 -7.37
N PHE A 40 -9.85 2.17 -8.47
CA PHE A 40 -10.38 1.56 -9.69
C PHE A 40 -10.42 0.02 -9.67
N SER A 41 -10.23 -0.59 -8.50
CA SER A 41 -10.22 -2.06 -8.32
C SER A 41 -9.21 -2.83 -9.17
N ARG A 42 -8.13 -2.17 -9.61
CA ARG A 42 -7.01 -2.76 -10.36
C ARG A 42 -5.97 -3.35 -9.41
N PHE A 43 -6.38 -4.32 -8.60
CA PHE A 43 -5.60 -4.77 -7.44
C PHE A 43 -4.22 -5.34 -7.77
N SER A 44 -4.03 -5.98 -8.94
CA SER A 44 -2.70 -6.44 -9.37
C SER A 44 -1.72 -5.29 -9.62
N ASN A 45 -2.19 -4.18 -10.18
CA ASN A 45 -1.37 -2.97 -10.37
C ASN A 45 -1.10 -2.28 -9.01
N ALA A 46 -2.12 -2.24 -8.15
CA ALA A 46 -1.99 -1.71 -6.80
C ALA A 46 -0.94 -2.50 -6.00
N GLU A 47 -0.96 -3.84 -6.08
CA GLU A 47 0.04 -4.72 -5.44
C GLU A 47 1.45 -4.38 -5.94
N ALA A 48 1.64 -4.27 -7.25
CA ALA A 48 2.95 -3.93 -7.82
C ALA A 48 3.48 -2.58 -7.32
N ASN A 49 2.62 -1.56 -7.27
CA ASN A 49 2.98 -0.23 -6.79
C ASN A 49 3.25 -0.21 -5.27
N TYR A 50 2.40 -0.81 -4.45
CA TYR A 50 2.62 -0.86 -3.00
C TYR A 50 3.83 -1.71 -2.62
N LYS A 51 4.15 -2.79 -3.35
CA LYS A 51 5.40 -3.54 -3.15
C LYS A 51 6.63 -2.67 -3.40
N LYS A 52 6.65 -1.90 -4.48
CA LYS A 52 7.72 -0.92 -4.75
C LYS A 52 7.84 0.12 -3.64
N ALA A 53 6.72 0.67 -3.16
CA ALA A 53 6.74 1.62 -2.05
C ALA A 53 7.30 0.99 -0.77
N HIS A 54 6.91 -0.25 -0.45
CA HIS A 54 7.36 -0.98 0.72
C HIS A 54 8.84 -1.36 0.64
N GLU A 55 9.33 -1.81 -0.51
CA GLU A 55 10.74 -2.12 -0.76
C GLU A 55 11.64 -0.90 -0.53
N ILE A 56 11.22 0.28 -1.00
CA ILE A 56 12.01 1.51 -0.88
C ILE A 56 11.90 2.13 0.52
N GLY A 57 10.68 2.21 1.07
CA GLY A 57 10.42 2.94 2.31
C GLY A 57 10.52 2.11 3.58
N ASN A 58 10.21 0.81 3.50
CA ASN A 58 10.17 -0.17 4.59
C ASN A 58 9.62 0.37 5.93
N SER A 59 8.59 1.20 5.85
CA SER A 59 8.00 1.88 7.01
C SER A 59 6.65 1.28 7.36
N LYS A 60 6.20 1.52 8.61
CA LYS A 60 4.86 1.11 9.08
C LYS A 60 3.75 1.53 8.12
N THR A 61 3.85 2.74 7.54
CA THR A 61 2.86 3.25 6.58
C THR A 61 2.83 2.43 5.30
N THR A 62 3.99 2.14 4.71
CA THR A 62 4.08 1.35 3.46
C THR A 62 3.64 -0.10 3.67
N TYR A 63 4.03 -0.68 4.81
CA TYR A 63 3.59 -2.00 5.24
C TYR A 63 2.07 -2.06 5.35
N GLN A 64 1.45 -1.13 6.09
CA GLN A 64 0.01 -1.14 6.34
C GLN A 64 -0.78 -1.05 5.03
N LYS A 65 -0.36 -0.21 4.07
CA LYS A 65 -1.05 -0.08 2.77
C LYS A 65 -1.03 -1.38 1.96
N LEU A 66 0.12 -2.06 1.90
CA LEU A 66 0.23 -3.34 1.20
C LEU A 66 -0.52 -4.45 1.94
N TYR A 67 -0.44 -4.48 3.27
CA TYR A 67 -1.16 -5.42 4.12
C TYR A 67 -2.69 -5.29 3.96
N ASP A 68 -3.22 -4.07 4.01
CA ASP A 68 -4.65 -3.79 3.85
C ASP A 68 -5.15 -4.19 2.46
N LEU A 69 -4.33 -3.99 1.41
CA LEU A 69 -4.65 -4.45 0.06
C LEU A 69 -4.84 -5.97 0.06
N TYR A 70 -3.87 -6.72 0.60
CA TYR A 70 -3.95 -8.18 0.65
C TYR A 70 -5.15 -8.66 1.46
N LEU A 71 -5.32 -8.15 2.69
CA LEU A 71 -6.34 -8.64 3.60
C LEU A 71 -7.76 -8.27 3.15
N HIS A 72 -7.99 -7.03 2.71
CA HIS A 72 -9.34 -6.51 2.51
C HIS A 72 -9.76 -6.40 1.05
N LYS A 73 -8.83 -6.14 0.13
CA LYS A 73 -9.16 -5.94 -1.29
C LYS A 73 -8.98 -7.19 -2.12
N MET A 74 -7.87 -7.89 -1.93
CA MET A 74 -7.59 -9.17 -2.60
C MET A 74 -8.15 -10.37 -1.84
N LYS A 75 -8.45 -10.21 -0.54
CA LYS A 75 -8.91 -11.28 0.36
C LYS A 75 -7.93 -12.47 0.40
N ASP A 76 -6.64 -12.15 0.41
CA ASP A 76 -5.53 -13.11 0.50
C ASP A 76 -4.83 -12.96 1.86
N PRO A 77 -5.37 -13.60 2.92
CA PRO A 77 -4.79 -13.52 4.26
C PRO A 77 -3.41 -14.18 4.34
N THR A 78 -3.10 -15.13 3.46
CA THR A 78 -1.80 -15.80 3.40
C THR A 78 -0.70 -14.82 2.98
N LYS A 79 -0.94 -14.01 1.94
CA LYS A 79 0.00 -12.93 1.58
C LYS A 79 0.13 -11.88 2.66
N ALA A 80 -0.98 -11.49 3.29
CA ALA A 80 -0.97 -10.49 4.37
C ALA A 80 -0.12 -10.98 5.56
N GLN A 81 -0.32 -12.23 5.99
CA GLN A 81 0.43 -12.83 7.09
C GLN A 81 1.92 -12.96 6.77
N LYS A 82 2.26 -13.42 5.56
CA LYS A 82 3.66 -13.50 5.11
C LYS A 82 4.34 -12.13 5.14
N LEU A 83 3.67 -11.09 4.63
CA LEU A 83 4.18 -9.72 4.67
C LEU A 83 4.42 -9.24 6.11
N LYS A 84 3.51 -9.55 7.04
CA LYS A 84 3.65 -9.22 8.46
C LYS A 84 4.88 -9.88 9.07
N GLU A 85 5.06 -11.18 8.83
CA GLU A 85 6.23 -11.91 9.33
C GLU A 85 7.53 -11.36 8.77
N ASP A 86 7.57 -11.03 7.48
CA ASP A 86 8.75 -10.47 6.83
C ASP A 86 9.08 -9.06 7.36
N PHE A 87 8.08 -8.25 7.69
CA PHE A 87 8.25 -6.92 8.30
C PHE A 87 8.71 -7.01 9.76
N ASP A 88 8.09 -7.88 10.56
CA ASP A 88 8.42 -8.06 11.98
C ASP A 88 9.83 -8.60 12.21
N LYS A 89 10.37 -9.42 11.29
CA LYS A 89 11.77 -9.90 11.32
C LYS A 89 12.80 -8.79 11.12
N GLN A 90 12.42 -7.72 10.42
CA GLN A 90 13.31 -6.61 10.10
C GLN A 90 13.26 -5.51 11.16
N ALA A 91 12.15 -5.38 11.88
CA ALA A 91 12.13 -4.60 13.10
C ALA A 91 13.07 -5.28 14.13
N PRO A 92 13.94 -4.54 14.84
CA PRO A 92 14.67 -5.14 15.95
C PRO A 92 13.64 -5.79 16.87
N LEU A 93 13.85 -7.06 17.20
CA LEU A 93 13.06 -7.83 18.16
C LEU A 93 12.60 -6.87 19.27
N PRO A 94 11.31 -6.85 19.67
CA PRO A 94 11.02 -6.32 20.99
C PRO A 94 11.91 -7.12 21.92
N THR A 95 12.88 -6.44 22.54
CA THR A 95 13.63 -6.98 23.66
C THR A 95 12.61 -7.16 24.77
N SER A 96 11.87 -8.27 24.68
CA SER A 96 11.27 -8.92 25.82
C SER A 96 12.46 -9.23 26.71
N LYS A 97 12.70 -8.31 27.63
CA LYS A 97 13.57 -8.52 28.78
C LYS A 97 13.28 -9.92 29.29
N LYS A 98 14.33 -10.74 29.41
CA LYS A 98 14.39 -11.75 30.44
C LYS A 98 13.87 -11.10 31.73
N ILE A 99 12.73 -11.56 32.22
CA ILE A 99 12.40 -11.40 33.63
C ILE A 99 12.27 -12.83 34.15
N THR A 100 13.31 -13.13 34.92
CA THR A 100 13.50 -14.22 35.87
C THR A 100 12.26 -14.49 36.71
#